data_AF-A0A7X9JHE1-F1
#
_entry.id   AF-A0A7X9JHE1-F1
#
_cell.length_a   1.000
_cell.length_b   1.000
_cell.length_c   1.000
_cell.angle_alpha   90.00
_cell.angle_beta   90.00
_cell.angle_gamma   90.00
#
_symmetry.space_group_name_H-M   'P 1'
#
loop_
_entity.id
_entity.type
_entity.pdbx_description
1 polymer ?
#
loop_
_entity_poly.entity_id
_entity_poly.type
_entity_poly.pdbx_seq_one_letter_code
_entity_poly.pdbx_strand_id
1 'polypeptide(L)'
;MKRNLVLIILLALFCIANVGSTGKSSFSDGGGILYTQPVKSVIFRHQHHVDVKKISCEKCHSGLFEMQALLAQEKKDFIMDSLYKG
;
A
#
# COMPACT_ATOMS: atom_id res chain seq x y z
N MET A 1 31.94 30.11 31.00
CA MET A 1 31.78 30.03 29.53
C MET A 1 31.90 28.61 28.97
N LYS A 2 32.94 27.84 29.31
CA LYS A 2 33.18 26.48 28.74
C LYS A 2 32.09 25.45 29.06
N ARG A 3 31.49 25.52 30.26
CA ARG A 3 30.42 24.60 30.71
C ARG A 3 29.08 24.81 29.96
N ASN A 4 28.75 26.06 29.64
CA ASN A 4 27.55 26.40 28.87
C ASN A 4 27.74 26.07 27.39
N LEU A 5 28.98 26.19 26.87
CA LEU A 5 29.33 25.77 25.51
C LEU A 5 29.15 24.25 25.32
N VAL A 6 29.59 23.45 26.29
CA VAL A 6 29.43 21.99 26.26
C VAL A 6 27.95 21.59 26.33
N LEU A 7 27.14 22.27 27.14
CA LEU A 7 25.69 22.03 27.22
C LEU A 7 24.97 22.37 25.91
N ILE A 8 25.36 23.46 25.25
CA ILE A 8 24.77 23.88 23.96
C ILE A 8 25.14 22.86 22.86
N ILE A 9 26.38 22.36 22.85
CA ILE A 9 26.83 21.34 21.89
C ILE A 9 26.05 20.03 22.08
N LEU A 10 25.86 19.58 23.32
CA LEU A 10 25.07 18.38 23.63
C LEU A 10 23.60 18.52 23.23
N LEU A 11 23.00 19.69 23.46
CA LEU A 11 21.61 19.96 23.07
C LEU A 11 21.46 20.01 21.53
N ALA A 12 22.42 20.61 20.83
CA ALA A 12 22.41 20.66 19.37
C ALA A 12 22.57 19.25 18.74
N LEU A 13 23.44 18.41 19.30
CA LEU A 13 23.59 17.00 18.90
C LEU A 13 22.30 16.19 19.10
N PHE A 14 21.57 16.44 20.18
CA PHE A 14 20.28 15.80 20.44
C PHE A 14 19.18 16.24 19.46
N CYS A 15 19.18 17.50 19.02
CA CYS A 15 18.25 17.99 18.01
C CYS A 15 18.52 17.41 16.61
N ILE A 16 19.79 17.22 16.24
CA ILE A 16 20.18 16.62 14.95
C ILE A 16 19.80 15.14 14.89
N ALA A 17 19.89 14.40 16.01
CA ALA A 17 19.49 12.99 16.08
C ALA A 17 17.97 12.75 15.86
N ASN A 18 17.13 13.75 16.07
CA ASN A 18 15.68 13.64 15.90
C ASN A 18 15.17 14.14 14.53
N VAL A 19 16.03 14.71 13.68
CA VAL A 19 15.74 15.06 12.27
C VAL A 19 15.87 13.80 11.39
N GLY A 20 15.11 12.76 11.72
CA GLY A 20 15.36 11.43 11.17
C GLY A 20 14.16 10.51 11.08
N SER A 21 12.97 11.01 10.75
CA SER A 21 11.89 10.16 10.21
C SER A 21 10.73 10.97 9.64
N THR A 22 10.94 11.61 8.48
CA THR A 22 9.84 11.75 7.52
C THR A 22 9.92 10.59 6.55
N GLY A 23 9.82 9.35 7.08
CA GLY A 23 9.63 8.18 6.24
C GLY A 23 8.26 8.31 5.59
N LYS A 24 8.20 8.70 4.31
CA LYS A 24 7.04 8.35 3.50
C LYS A 24 7.03 6.82 3.49
N SER A 25 6.14 6.21 4.25
CA SER A 25 5.87 4.79 4.16
C SER A 25 5.37 4.51 2.75
N SER A 26 6.29 4.19 1.85
CA SER A 26 5.97 3.71 0.51
C SER A 26 5.36 2.32 0.67
N PHE A 27 4.04 2.27 0.84
CA PHE A 27 3.31 1.01 0.78
C PHE A 27 3.37 0.49 -0.65
N SER A 28 3.76 -0.77 -0.82
CA SER A 28 3.68 -1.44 -2.13
C SER A 28 2.21 -1.64 -2.46
N ASP A 29 1.75 -1.10 -3.58
CA ASP A 29 0.38 -1.30 -4.05
C ASP A 29 0.15 -2.73 -4.60
N GLY A 30 1.17 -3.60 -4.55
CA GLY A 30 1.08 -4.97 -5.09
C GLY A 30 1.23 -5.07 -6.60
N GLY A 31 1.42 -3.95 -7.31
CA GLY A 31 1.66 -3.90 -8.74
C GLY A 31 0.50 -4.42 -9.59
N GLY A 32 0.84 -4.96 -10.77
CA GLY A 32 -0.13 -5.55 -11.69
C GLY A 32 -0.40 -7.03 -11.38
N ILE A 33 -1.68 -7.41 -11.31
CA ILE A 33 -2.12 -8.80 -11.11
C ILE A 33 -2.67 -9.33 -12.44
N LEU A 34 -2.14 -10.46 -12.92
CA LEU A 34 -2.65 -11.15 -14.11
C LEU A 34 -3.60 -12.27 -13.70
N TYR A 35 -4.90 -12.06 -13.88
CA TYR A 35 -5.93 -13.10 -13.75
C TYR A 35 -6.06 -13.89 -15.05
N THR A 36 -6.20 -15.20 -14.95
CA THR A 36 -6.39 -16.13 -16.10
C THR A 36 -7.74 -16.85 -16.08
N GLN A 37 -8.56 -16.54 -15.08
CA GLN A 37 -9.97 -16.93 -14.96
C GLN A 37 -10.81 -15.70 -14.61
N PRO A 38 -12.13 -15.74 -14.79
CA PRO A 38 -12.89 -16.69 -15.62
C PRO A 38 -12.66 -16.50 -17.13
N VAL A 39 -11.91 -15.48 -17.55
CA VAL A 39 -11.57 -15.21 -18.96
C VAL A 39 -10.06 -15.37 -19.20
N LYS A 40 -9.66 -15.51 -20.48
CA LYS A 40 -8.27 -15.85 -20.89
C LYS A 40 -7.18 -15.03 -20.19
N SER A 41 -7.35 -13.71 -20.11
CA SER A 41 -6.42 -12.84 -19.39
C SER A 41 -7.05 -11.50 -19.04
N VAL A 42 -6.82 -11.04 -17.80
CA VAL A 42 -7.11 -9.68 -17.35
C VAL A 42 -5.94 -9.19 -16.50
N ILE A 43 -5.43 -8.00 -16.82
CA ILE A 43 -4.42 -7.35 -15.98
C ILE A 43 -5.11 -6.30 -15.11
N PHE A 44 -5.20 -6.57 -13.81
CA PHE A 44 -5.60 -5.59 -12.81
C PHE A 44 -4.39 -4.74 -12.42
N ARG A 45 -4.51 -3.41 -12.44
CA ARG A 45 -3.42 -2.49 -12.08
C ARG A 45 -3.82 -1.65 -10.87
N HIS A 46 -3.18 -1.84 -9.73
CA HIS A 46 -3.47 -1.06 -8.51
C HIS A 46 -3.23 0.43 -8.72
N GLN A 47 -2.09 0.81 -9.30
CA GLN A 47 -1.76 2.18 -9.69
C GLN A 47 -2.92 2.92 -10.40
N HIS A 48 -3.65 2.26 -11.30
CA HIS A 48 -4.77 2.93 -11.99
C HIS A 48 -5.96 3.20 -11.05
N HIS A 49 -6.21 2.32 -10.10
CA HIS A 49 -7.33 2.45 -9.18
C HIS A 49 -6.98 3.40 -8.01
N VAL A 50 -5.80 3.26 -7.44
CA VAL A 50 -5.35 4.04 -6.28
C VAL A 50 -4.80 5.39 -6.69
N ASP A 51 -3.82 5.44 -7.61
CA ASP A 51 -3.13 6.70 -7.92
C ASP A 51 -3.91 7.56 -8.92
N VAL A 52 -4.52 6.95 -9.94
CA VAL A 52 -5.25 7.70 -10.98
C VAL A 52 -6.69 7.97 -10.56
N LYS A 53 -7.43 6.93 -10.14
CA LYS A 53 -8.85 7.07 -9.76
C LYS A 53 -9.08 7.45 -8.30
N LYS A 54 -8.04 7.48 -7.46
CA LYS A 54 -8.13 7.85 -6.03
C LYS A 54 -9.13 6.99 -5.25
N ILE A 55 -9.27 5.71 -5.63
CA ILE A 55 -10.09 4.73 -4.91
C ILE A 55 -9.30 4.29 -3.67
N SER A 56 -9.94 4.33 -2.50
CA SER A 56 -9.30 3.94 -1.25
C SER A 56 -9.14 2.42 -1.14
N CYS A 57 -8.13 1.97 -0.39
CA CYS A 57 -7.80 0.55 -0.23
C CYS A 57 -8.99 -0.26 0.31
N GLU A 58 -9.77 0.34 1.21
CA GLU A 58 -10.90 -0.30 1.90
C GLU A 58 -12.02 -0.63 0.93
N LYS A 59 -12.16 0.12 -0.18
CA LYS A 59 -13.19 -0.17 -1.19
C LYS A 59 -13.06 -1.57 -1.78
N CYS A 60 -11.86 -2.14 -1.80
CA CYS A 60 -11.62 -3.52 -2.22
C CYS A 60 -11.37 -4.44 -1.03
N HIS A 61 -10.57 -3.98 -0.05
CA HIS A 61 -10.04 -4.85 1.01
C HIS A 61 -10.87 -4.92 2.29
N SER A 62 -12.05 -4.29 2.33
CA SER A 62 -13.01 -4.49 3.43
C SER A 62 -13.91 -5.72 3.24
N GLY A 63 -13.72 -6.51 2.17
CA GLY A 63 -14.48 -7.74 1.96
C GLY A 63 -14.58 -8.25 0.51
N LEU A 64 -14.37 -7.40 -0.51
CA LEU A 64 -14.42 -7.85 -1.90
C LEU A 64 -13.22 -8.74 -2.25
N PHE A 65 -12.03 -8.30 -1.85
CA PHE A 65 -10.77 -8.98 -2.13
C PHE A 65 -9.86 -8.97 -0.90
N GLU A 66 -9.26 -10.11 -0.60
CA GLU A 66 -8.17 -10.18 0.37
C GLU A 66 -6.93 -9.44 -0.15
N MET A 67 -6.06 -8.97 0.75
CA MET A 67 -4.76 -8.37 0.39
C MET A 67 -3.72 -9.41 -0.04
N GLN A 68 -4.13 -10.41 -0.84
CA GLN A 68 -3.29 -11.46 -1.37
C GLN A 68 -3.61 -11.66 -2.86
N ALA A 69 -2.62 -11.43 -3.72
CA ALA A 69 -2.77 -11.59 -5.15
C ALA A 69 -3.22 -13.01 -5.51
N LEU A 70 -4.11 -13.13 -6.49
CA LEU A 70 -4.65 -14.38 -7.04
C LEU A 70 -5.50 -15.23 -6.09
N LEU A 71 -5.57 -14.95 -4.79
CA LEU A 71 -6.38 -15.75 -3.85
C LEU A 71 -7.85 -15.83 -4.25
N ALA A 72 -8.42 -14.74 -4.77
CA ALA A 72 -9.80 -14.72 -5.24
C ALA A 72 -10.06 -15.70 -6.39
N GLN A 73 -9.07 -15.95 -7.26
CA GLN A 73 -9.25 -16.85 -8.41
C GLN A 73 -9.29 -18.33 -8.02
N GLU A 74 -8.83 -18.66 -6.82
CA GLU A 74 -8.88 -20.03 -6.29
C GLU A 74 -10.29 -20.40 -5.78
N LYS A 75 -11.16 -19.40 -5.61
CA LYS A 75 -12.53 -19.62 -5.14
C LYS A 75 -13.41 -20.18 -6.27
N LYS A 76 -14.29 -21.12 -5.91
CA LYS A 76 -15.20 -21.79 -6.86
C LYS A 76 -16.21 -20.83 -7.50
N ASP A 77 -16.51 -19.72 -6.83
CA ASP A 77 -17.43 -18.68 -7.27
C ASP A 77 -16.72 -17.55 -8.03
N PHE A 78 -15.46 -17.70 -8.42
CA PHE A 78 -14.74 -16.75 -9.27
C PHE A 78 -15.19 -16.82 -10.75
N ILE A 79 -16.47 -16.52 -10.96
CA ILE A 79 -17.17 -16.51 -12.24
C ILE A 79 -17.68 -15.10 -12.54
N MET A 80 -17.98 -14.83 -13.82
CA MET A 80 -18.43 -13.49 -14.24
C MET A 80 -19.67 -13.02 -13.47
N ASP A 81 -20.63 -13.91 -13.20
CA ASP A 81 -21.86 -13.57 -12.47
C ASP A 81 -21.59 -13.04 -11.05
N SER A 82 -20.70 -13.69 -10.29
CA SER A 82 -20.30 -13.22 -8.96
C SER A 82 -19.56 -11.89 -9.05
N LEU A 83 -18.63 -11.74 -10.01
CA LEU A 83 -17.87 -10.50 -10.18
C LEU A 83 -18.75 -9.28 -10.52
N TYR A 84 -19.89 -9.48 -11.19
CA TYR A 84 -20.86 -8.41 -11.45
C TYR A 84 -21.66 -8.02 -10.22
N LYS A 85 -21.85 -8.93 -9.26
CA LYS A 85 -22.61 -8.69 -8.03
C LYS A 85 -21.78 -7.98 -6.96
N GLY A 86 -20.45 -8.05 -7.06
CA GLY A 86 -19.53 -7.63 -5.99
C GLY A 86 -19.67 -8.54 -4.78
#